data_AF-A0A8F5HSJ1-F1
#
_entry.id   AF-A0A8F5HSJ1-F1
#
_cell.length_a   1.000
_cell.length_b   1.000
_cell.length_c   1.000
_cell.angle_alpha   90.00
_cell.angle_beta   90.00
_cell.angle_gamma   90.00
#
_symmetry.space_group_name_H-M   'P 1'
#
loop_
_entity.id
_entity.type
_entity.pdbx_description
1 polymer ?
#
loop_
_entity_poly.entity_id
_entity_poly.type
_entity_poly.pdbx_seq_one_letter_code
_entity_poly.pdbx_strand_id
1 'polypeptide(L)'
;MKLYESNLTMKLAMTTLIWMFLGYAGSISITYSIDHSLPFMMMFLTLLLFSTYFTFMYKENKNYQNIVLGYFPLLMLFFSTNNILLFYILFEMSILPIFLMILGWGNQPERLTASNYLLFYTLIMSFPLLSLLLYLVSYFNNYWFSYVYMNNMMWLLLITPFLVKIPIYLLHLWLPKAHVEAPILGSMILASILLKTGGYGLLKMSCMCHIQFTKSLMSFMLMLILSASILCMLQTDLKKYIAYSSVTHMTIILALLLSEFTNSQSGSIFLMISHGSISNSLFFMVGLYSYCTMTRLLYSQLNIMISSTILWYSSMTILFLNTGMPPSLNMVNEMMMYINSSTIWCWNIIILFFSFVFMMYFPLWMMNNLNSMKTNTINNFRLEIIDLMILLLMPISILSTWLNSSMMM
;
A
#
# COMPACT_ATOMS: atom_id res chain seq x y z
N MET A 1 -33.37 -14.79 3.88
CA MET A 1 -32.39 -13.72 4.23
C MET A 1 -31.00 -14.03 3.70
N LYS A 2 -30.34 -15.16 4.03
CA LYS A 2 -29.00 -15.53 3.49
C LYS A 2 -28.88 -15.53 1.95
N LEU A 3 -29.93 -15.97 1.22
CA LEU A 3 -29.97 -15.94 -0.25
C LEU A 3 -30.19 -14.53 -0.87
N TYR A 4 -30.77 -13.60 -0.10
CA TYR A 4 -30.96 -12.22 -0.54
C TYR A 4 -29.68 -11.40 -0.34
N GLU A 5 -28.96 -11.65 0.77
CA GLU A 5 -27.65 -11.07 1.04
C GLU A 5 -26.59 -11.56 0.03
N SER A 6 -26.61 -12.85 -0.34
CA SER A 6 -25.70 -13.42 -1.33
C SER A 6 -25.89 -12.83 -2.74
N ASN A 7 -27.13 -12.51 -3.10
CA ASN A 7 -27.44 -11.85 -4.37
C ASN A 7 -27.02 -10.38 -4.37
N LEU A 8 -27.05 -9.72 -3.20
CA LEU A 8 -26.66 -8.32 -3.09
C LEU A 8 -25.13 -8.16 -3.12
N THR A 9 -24.37 -9.04 -2.48
CA THR A 9 -22.89 -9.02 -2.54
C THR A 9 -22.36 -9.37 -3.92
N MET A 10 -22.95 -10.36 -4.61
CA MET A 10 -22.61 -10.67 -6.00
C MET A 10 -23.01 -9.55 -6.95
N LYS A 11 -24.18 -8.91 -6.75
CA LYS A 11 -24.57 -7.73 -7.53
C LYS A 11 -23.64 -6.55 -7.27
N LEU A 12 -23.20 -6.34 -6.03
CA LEU A 12 -22.24 -5.27 -5.70
C LEU A 12 -20.86 -5.54 -6.31
N ALA A 13 -20.34 -6.76 -6.20
CA ALA A 13 -19.11 -7.17 -6.85
C ALA A 13 -19.20 -7.00 -8.38
N MET A 14 -20.31 -7.43 -8.99
CA MET A 14 -20.58 -7.21 -10.41
C MET A 14 -20.70 -5.72 -10.74
N THR A 15 -21.35 -4.88 -9.92
CA THR A 15 -21.40 -3.43 -10.17
C THR A 15 -20.03 -2.80 -10.05
N THR A 16 -19.18 -3.25 -9.12
CA THR A 16 -17.80 -2.76 -9.02
C THR A 16 -16.95 -3.21 -10.20
N LEU A 17 -17.13 -4.44 -10.70
CA LEU A 17 -16.48 -4.94 -11.91
C LEU A 17 -16.99 -4.20 -13.16
N ILE A 18 -18.29 -3.91 -13.23
CA ILE A 18 -18.88 -3.07 -14.28
C ILE A 18 -18.34 -1.65 -14.20
N TRP A 19 -18.13 -1.10 -13.00
CA TRP A 19 -17.47 0.20 -12.81
C TRP A 19 -15.99 0.17 -13.21
N MET A 20 -15.29 -0.93 -12.98
CA MET A 20 -13.92 -1.15 -13.49
C MET A 20 -13.89 -1.23 -15.02
N PHE A 21 -14.85 -1.92 -15.64
CA PHE A 21 -15.01 -1.98 -17.11
C PHE A 21 -15.47 -0.65 -17.71
N LEU A 22 -16.26 0.11 -16.95
CA LEU A 22 -16.58 1.52 -17.22
C LEU A 22 -15.40 2.46 -16.85
N GLY A 23 -14.18 1.93 -16.74
CA GLY A 23 -12.90 2.63 -16.86
C GLY A 23 -12.71 3.44 -18.17
N TYR A 24 -13.80 3.71 -18.89
CA TYR A 24 -14.04 4.95 -19.64
C TYR A 24 -13.91 6.23 -18.78
N ALA A 25 -13.76 6.14 -17.46
CA ALA A 25 -13.52 7.32 -16.64
C ALA A 25 -12.11 7.95 -16.83
N GLY A 26 -11.14 7.20 -17.38
CA GLY A 26 -9.89 7.81 -17.85
C GLY A 26 -10.07 8.76 -19.04
N SER A 27 -11.02 8.49 -19.95
CA SER A 27 -11.25 9.40 -21.07
C SER A 27 -12.02 10.68 -20.67
N ILE A 28 -12.69 10.70 -19.52
CA ILE A 28 -13.38 11.90 -19.02
C ILE A 28 -12.39 12.92 -18.44
N SER A 29 -11.26 12.49 -17.84
CA SER A 29 -10.22 13.44 -17.40
C SER A 29 -9.55 14.18 -18.56
N ILE A 30 -9.52 13.57 -19.75
CA ILE A 30 -8.99 14.19 -20.97
C ILE A 30 -9.95 15.29 -21.49
N THR A 31 -11.26 15.12 -21.32
CA THR A 31 -12.25 16.10 -21.79
C THR A 31 -12.38 17.35 -20.93
N TYR A 32 -11.91 17.33 -19.68
CA TYR A 32 -12.07 18.46 -18.75
C TYR A 32 -10.77 19.18 -18.37
N SER A 33 -9.61 18.79 -18.93
CA SER A 33 -8.32 19.48 -18.71
C SER A 33 -8.10 19.90 -17.26
N ILE A 34 -7.99 18.92 -16.35
CA ILE A 34 -7.71 19.18 -14.94
C ILE A 34 -6.45 18.42 -14.53
N ASP A 35 -5.54 19.11 -13.82
CA ASP A 35 -4.33 18.62 -13.16
C ASP A 35 -4.57 17.54 -12.05
N HIS A 36 -5.58 16.68 -12.17
CA HIS A 36 -6.11 15.84 -11.08
C HIS A 36 -6.13 14.32 -11.36
N SER A 37 -5.13 13.80 -12.07
CA SER A 37 -4.97 12.35 -12.25
C SER A 37 -4.75 11.59 -10.94
N LEU A 38 -4.06 12.19 -9.96
CA LEU A 38 -3.71 11.55 -8.69
C LEU A 38 -4.93 11.19 -7.79
N PRO A 39 -5.84 12.13 -7.42
CA PRO A 39 -7.06 11.79 -6.70
C PRO A 39 -7.85 10.66 -7.35
N PHE A 40 -7.98 10.72 -8.67
CA PHE A 40 -8.74 9.74 -9.44
C PHE A 40 -8.13 8.35 -9.38
N MET A 41 -6.81 8.23 -9.58
CA MET A 41 -6.12 6.95 -9.49
C MET A 41 -6.22 6.33 -8.10
N MET A 42 -6.14 7.15 -7.03
CA MET A 42 -6.32 6.65 -5.67
C MET A 42 -7.75 6.21 -5.38
N MET A 43 -8.75 6.96 -5.86
CA MET A 43 -10.15 6.55 -5.78
C MET A 43 -10.39 5.24 -6.53
N PHE A 44 -9.83 5.07 -7.72
CA PHE A 44 -9.89 3.82 -8.48
C PHE A 44 -9.30 2.66 -7.67
N LEU A 45 -8.13 2.86 -7.05
CA LEU A 45 -7.52 1.87 -6.18
C LEU A 45 -8.43 1.52 -4.99
N THR A 46 -9.10 2.50 -4.38
CA THR A 46 -10.06 2.18 -3.29
C THR A 46 -11.24 1.35 -3.81
N LEU A 47 -11.80 1.67 -4.98
CA LEU A 47 -12.88 0.90 -5.59
C LEU A 47 -12.46 -0.54 -5.88
N LEU A 48 -11.25 -0.74 -6.41
CA LEU A 48 -10.69 -2.06 -6.62
C LEU A 48 -10.72 -2.87 -5.32
N LEU A 49 -10.24 -2.31 -4.22
CA LEU A 49 -10.10 -3.05 -2.97
C LEU A 49 -11.45 -3.42 -2.37
N PHE A 50 -12.43 -2.52 -2.45
CA PHE A 50 -13.78 -2.82 -1.99
C PHE A 50 -14.44 -3.91 -2.83
N SER A 51 -14.10 -4.05 -4.12
CA SER A 51 -14.57 -5.21 -4.89
C SER A 51 -14.06 -6.53 -4.33
N THR A 52 -12.77 -6.62 -3.96
CA THR A 52 -12.21 -7.83 -3.32
C THR A 52 -12.71 -8.06 -1.90
N TYR A 53 -13.14 -6.99 -1.24
CA TYR A 53 -13.79 -7.12 0.04
C TYR A 53 -15.18 -7.73 -0.11
N PHE A 54 -16.01 -7.25 -1.06
CA PHE A 54 -17.35 -7.80 -1.29
C PHE A 54 -17.33 -9.29 -1.67
N THR A 55 -16.29 -9.76 -2.34
CA THR A 55 -16.12 -11.20 -2.60
C THR A 55 -15.72 -11.97 -1.34
N PHE A 56 -14.86 -11.41 -0.46
CA PHE A 56 -14.53 -12.03 0.82
C PHE A 56 -15.73 -12.11 1.76
N MET A 57 -16.56 -11.07 1.77
CA MET A 57 -17.80 -10.99 2.54
C MET A 57 -18.73 -12.17 2.31
N TYR A 58 -18.76 -12.67 1.08
CA TYR A 58 -19.55 -13.84 0.72
C TYR A 58 -19.13 -15.10 1.50
N LYS A 59 -17.84 -15.23 1.83
CA LYS A 59 -17.27 -16.40 2.51
C LYS A 59 -17.45 -16.35 4.02
N GLU A 60 -17.30 -15.17 4.62
CA GLU A 60 -17.35 -15.02 6.08
C GLU A 60 -18.23 -13.84 6.51
N ASN A 61 -19.37 -14.17 7.14
CA ASN A 61 -20.22 -13.21 7.83
C ASN A 61 -19.67 -12.95 9.24
N LYS A 62 -18.91 -11.85 9.40
CA LYS A 62 -18.33 -11.43 10.69
C LYS A 62 -18.82 -10.05 11.10
N ASN A 63 -18.72 -9.71 12.39
CA ASN A 63 -19.26 -8.45 12.90
C ASN A 63 -18.48 -7.19 12.48
N TYR A 64 -17.22 -7.32 12.02
CA TYR A 64 -16.42 -6.16 11.58
C TYR A 64 -16.84 -5.58 10.23
N GLN A 65 -17.85 -6.18 9.58
CA GLN A 65 -18.26 -5.80 8.23
C GLN A 65 -18.76 -4.35 8.14
N ASN A 66 -19.55 -3.92 9.11
CA ASN A 66 -20.09 -2.56 9.14
C ASN A 66 -18.99 -1.50 9.26
N ILE A 67 -17.90 -1.80 9.99
CA ILE A 67 -16.76 -0.89 10.13
C ILE A 67 -16.04 -0.72 8.79
N VAL A 68 -15.85 -1.81 8.05
CA VAL A 68 -15.23 -1.75 6.73
C VAL A 68 -16.12 -1.03 5.72
N LEU A 69 -17.43 -1.27 5.73
CA LEU A 69 -18.38 -0.53 4.88
C LEU A 69 -18.38 0.97 5.18
N GLY A 70 -18.31 1.36 6.46
CA GLY A 70 -18.14 2.77 6.86
C GLY A 70 -16.79 3.36 6.46
N TYR A 71 -15.76 2.53 6.28
CA TYR A 71 -14.44 2.99 5.87
C TYR A 71 -14.38 3.43 4.39
N PHE A 72 -15.19 2.83 3.51
CA PHE A 72 -15.22 3.18 2.09
C PHE A 72 -15.51 4.66 1.81
N PRO A 73 -16.65 5.23 2.24
CA PRO A 73 -16.96 6.63 1.97
C PRO A 73 -15.95 7.58 2.63
N LEU A 74 -15.40 7.21 3.80
CA LEU A 74 -14.40 8.02 4.49
C LEU A 74 -13.13 8.18 3.64
N LEU A 75 -12.65 7.09 3.02
CA LEU A 75 -11.48 7.12 2.14
C LEU A 75 -11.75 7.86 0.82
N MET A 76 -12.92 7.64 0.22
CA MET A 76 -13.32 8.37 -0.99
C MET A 76 -13.36 9.88 -0.73
N LEU A 77 -13.92 10.29 0.41
CA LEU A 77 -13.92 11.67 0.85
C LEU A 77 -12.48 12.17 0.99
N PHE A 78 -11.62 11.47 1.72
CA PHE A 78 -10.21 11.86 1.91
C PHE A 78 -9.51 12.20 0.59
N PHE A 79 -9.57 11.31 -0.41
CA PHE A 79 -8.91 11.54 -1.71
C PHE A 79 -9.56 12.65 -2.55
N SER A 80 -10.82 12.99 -2.30
CA SER A 80 -11.51 14.09 -3.00
C SER A 80 -11.28 15.47 -2.38
N THR A 81 -10.73 15.55 -1.17
CA THR A 81 -10.71 16.82 -0.42
C THR A 81 -9.61 17.78 -0.85
N ASN A 82 -10.00 19.02 -1.17
CA ASN A 82 -9.06 20.10 -1.50
C ASN A 82 -8.84 21.09 -0.34
N ASN A 83 -9.68 21.08 0.68
CA ASN A 83 -9.53 21.96 1.85
C ASN A 83 -8.50 21.37 2.81
N ILE A 84 -7.48 22.16 3.20
CA ILE A 84 -6.35 21.74 4.04
C ILE A 84 -6.80 21.22 5.42
N LEU A 85 -7.73 21.93 6.09
CA LEU A 85 -8.23 21.51 7.41
C LEU A 85 -9.08 20.23 7.31
N LEU A 86 -9.96 20.14 6.32
CA LEU A 86 -10.77 18.95 6.10
C LEU A 86 -9.90 17.74 5.74
N PHE A 87 -8.85 17.97 4.95
CA PHE A 87 -7.83 16.98 4.64
C PHE A 87 -7.17 16.44 5.91
N TYR A 88 -6.77 17.31 6.86
CA TYR A 88 -6.21 16.89 8.14
C TYR A 88 -7.20 16.06 8.98
N ILE A 89 -8.45 16.53 9.11
CA ILE A 89 -9.47 15.81 9.88
C ILE A 89 -9.69 14.42 9.29
N LEU A 90 -9.86 14.30 7.98
CA LEU A 90 -10.04 13.01 7.32
C LEU A 90 -8.79 12.13 7.38
N PHE A 91 -7.60 12.75 7.35
CA PHE A 91 -6.33 12.06 7.53
C PHE A 91 -6.25 11.37 8.89
N GLU A 92 -6.66 12.01 9.98
CA GLU A 92 -6.70 11.37 11.31
C GLU A 92 -7.87 10.40 11.46
N MET A 93 -9.05 10.77 10.96
CA MET A 93 -10.24 9.92 11.03
C MET A 93 -10.06 8.59 10.29
N SER A 94 -9.21 8.53 9.26
CA SER A 94 -8.87 7.27 8.56
C SER A 94 -8.20 6.22 9.45
N ILE A 95 -7.62 6.62 10.58
CA ILE A 95 -6.91 5.70 11.49
C ILE A 95 -7.90 4.95 12.38
N LEU A 96 -9.02 5.61 12.75
CA LEU A 96 -9.98 5.08 13.72
C LEU A 96 -10.59 3.73 13.31
N PRO A 97 -11.06 3.50 12.08
CA PRO A 97 -11.65 2.21 11.71
C PRO A 97 -10.65 1.06 11.77
N ILE A 98 -9.38 1.31 11.41
CA ILE A 98 -8.33 0.28 11.47
C ILE A 98 -7.93 -0.02 12.91
N PHE A 99 -7.82 1.01 13.75
CA PHE A 99 -7.62 0.85 15.18
C PHE A 99 -8.70 -0.03 15.81
N LEU A 100 -9.97 0.23 15.52
CA LEU A 100 -11.10 -0.58 16.00
C LEU A 100 -11.04 -2.02 15.47
N MET A 101 -10.64 -2.23 14.21
CA MET A 101 -10.49 -3.57 13.64
C MET A 101 -9.41 -4.40 14.36
N ILE A 102 -8.25 -3.81 14.65
CA ILE A 102 -7.14 -4.48 15.33
C ILE A 102 -7.54 -4.82 16.77
N LEU A 103 -8.11 -3.85 17.50
CA LEU A 103 -8.54 -4.06 18.89
C LEU A 103 -9.66 -5.10 19.03
N GLY A 104 -10.70 -5.00 18.20
CA GLY A 104 -11.87 -5.87 18.31
C GLY A 104 -11.60 -7.30 17.87
N TRP A 105 -10.99 -7.46 16.69
CA TRP A 105 -10.91 -8.76 15.99
C TRP A 105 -9.48 -9.24 15.72
N GLY A 106 -8.46 -8.66 16.37
CA GLY A 106 -7.12 -9.24 16.35
C GLY A 106 -7.05 -10.57 17.11
N ASN A 107 -6.29 -11.53 16.59
CA ASN A 107 -6.29 -12.92 17.09
C ASN A 107 -5.50 -13.12 18.40
N GLN A 108 -4.44 -12.34 18.62
CA GLN A 108 -3.49 -12.51 19.72
C GLN A 108 -3.67 -11.43 20.79
N PRO A 109 -3.31 -11.68 22.06
CA PRO A 109 -3.42 -10.68 23.13
C PRO A 109 -2.55 -9.44 22.89
N GLU A 110 -1.47 -9.59 22.10
CA GLU A 110 -0.58 -8.49 21.69
C GLU A 110 -1.33 -7.37 20.92
N ARG A 111 -2.56 -7.64 20.42
CA ARG A 111 -3.50 -6.66 19.80
C ARG A 111 -3.65 -5.34 20.54
N LEU A 112 -3.63 -5.38 21.87
CA LEU A 112 -3.71 -4.17 22.70
C LEU A 112 -2.44 -3.33 22.55
N THR A 113 -1.29 -3.98 22.46
CA THR A 113 -0.01 -3.29 22.28
C THR A 113 0.13 -2.71 20.88
N ALA A 114 -0.16 -3.44 19.79
CA ALA A 114 0.03 -2.86 18.46
C ALA A 114 -1.02 -1.80 18.11
N SER A 115 -2.26 -1.92 18.60
CA SER A 115 -3.26 -0.85 18.42
C SER A 115 -2.82 0.44 19.11
N ASN A 116 -2.28 0.35 20.33
CA ASN A 116 -1.69 1.49 21.03
C ASN A 116 -0.46 2.04 20.27
N TYR A 117 0.42 1.18 19.78
CA TYR A 117 1.56 1.61 18.94
C TYR A 117 1.09 2.39 17.72
N LEU A 118 0.11 1.88 16.97
CA LEU A 118 -0.43 2.53 15.78
C LEU A 118 -1.02 3.91 16.11
N LEU A 119 -1.83 4.01 17.16
CA LEU A 119 -2.49 5.26 17.54
C LEU A 119 -1.48 6.30 18.05
N PHE A 120 -0.58 5.93 18.97
CA PHE A 120 0.36 6.89 19.55
C PHE A 120 1.43 7.34 18.55
N TYR A 121 1.97 6.45 17.71
CA TYR A 121 2.96 6.85 16.70
C TYR A 121 2.38 7.89 15.74
N THR A 122 1.14 7.68 15.30
CA THR A 122 0.53 8.54 14.29
C THR A 122 0.01 9.85 14.88
N LEU A 123 -0.67 9.83 16.04
CA LEU A 123 -1.26 11.04 16.64
C LEU A 123 -0.20 12.01 17.19
N ILE A 124 0.84 11.50 17.84
CA ILE A 124 1.89 12.38 18.43
C ILE A 124 2.60 13.15 17.33
N MET A 125 2.79 12.51 16.17
CA MET A 125 3.49 13.11 15.03
C MET A 125 2.57 13.97 14.15
N SER A 126 1.25 13.73 14.16
CA SER A 126 0.27 14.59 13.47
C SER A 126 -0.10 15.85 14.25
N PHE A 127 -0.03 15.85 15.58
CA PHE A 127 -0.42 17.02 16.37
C PHE A 127 0.36 18.31 16.02
N PRO A 128 1.71 18.29 15.83
CA PRO A 128 2.44 19.47 15.37
C PRO A 128 1.96 19.97 14.00
N LEU A 129 1.55 19.07 13.10
CA LEU A 129 1.01 19.45 11.79
C LEU A 129 -0.29 20.25 11.94
N LEU A 130 -1.19 19.89 12.85
CA LEU A 130 -2.40 20.67 13.10
C LEU A 130 -2.08 22.10 13.49
N SER A 131 -1.14 22.28 14.42
CA SER A 131 -0.75 23.61 14.90
C SER A 131 -0.22 24.49 13.76
N LEU A 132 0.58 23.89 12.87
CA LEU A 132 1.14 24.57 11.72
C LEU A 132 0.07 24.89 10.66
N LEU A 133 -0.87 23.96 10.42
CA LEU A 133 -1.96 24.19 9.47
C LEU A 133 -2.90 25.31 9.94
N LEU A 134 -3.23 25.36 11.23
CA LEU A 134 -4.04 26.46 11.80
C LEU A 134 -3.30 27.80 11.68
N TYR A 135 -1.99 27.82 11.93
CA TYR A 135 -1.17 29.00 11.72
C TYR A 135 -1.23 29.47 10.25
N LEU A 136 -1.02 28.56 9.29
CA LEU A 136 -1.07 28.90 7.87
C LEU A 136 -2.42 29.44 7.41
N VAL A 137 -3.50 28.78 7.83
CA VAL A 137 -4.86 29.21 7.49
C VAL A 137 -5.14 30.60 8.06
N SER A 138 -4.69 30.88 9.29
CA SER A 138 -4.85 32.21 9.90
C SER A 138 -4.02 33.30 9.21
N TYR A 139 -2.83 32.94 8.71
CA TYR A 139 -1.92 33.90 8.10
C TYR A 139 -2.31 34.23 6.66
N PHE A 140 -2.67 33.22 5.85
CA PHE A 140 -3.02 33.40 4.44
C PHE A 140 -4.52 33.60 4.20
N ASN A 141 -5.37 33.38 5.21
CA ASN A 141 -6.84 33.34 5.08
C ASN A 141 -7.36 32.41 3.97
N ASN A 142 -6.55 31.42 3.60
CA ASN A 142 -6.86 30.47 2.54
C ASN A 142 -6.94 29.06 3.10
N TYR A 143 -8.05 28.38 2.80
CA TYR A 143 -8.25 26.97 3.14
C TYR A 143 -7.77 26.03 2.03
N TRP A 144 -7.37 26.59 0.89
CA TRP A 144 -6.95 25.87 -0.30
C TRP A 144 -5.46 25.62 -0.27
N PHE A 145 -5.05 24.53 -0.92
CA PHE A 145 -3.65 24.25 -1.22
C PHE A 145 -3.07 25.36 -2.12
N SER A 146 -2.36 26.33 -1.54
CA SER A 146 -1.61 27.38 -2.25
C SER A 146 -0.11 27.29 -1.98
N TYR A 147 0.73 27.58 -2.98
CA TYR A 147 2.17 27.61 -2.81
C TYR A 147 2.60 28.69 -1.79
N VAL A 148 3.34 28.28 -0.76
CA VAL A 148 3.82 29.13 0.35
C VAL A 148 5.31 28.90 0.55
N TYR A 149 6.08 29.99 0.61
CA TYR A 149 7.46 29.93 1.03
C TYR A 149 7.55 29.66 2.53
N MET A 150 8.15 28.53 2.90
CA MET A 150 8.26 28.08 4.29
C MET A 150 9.71 27.99 4.74
N ASN A 151 9.93 28.28 6.02
CA ASN A 151 11.23 28.08 6.63
C ASN A 151 11.52 26.58 6.82
N ASN A 152 12.79 26.18 6.87
CA ASN A 152 13.21 24.77 6.94
C ASN A 152 12.58 24.01 8.13
N MET A 153 12.39 24.68 9.27
CA MET A 153 11.76 24.07 10.44
C MET A 153 10.26 23.81 10.24
N MET A 154 9.55 24.74 9.58
CA MET A 154 8.13 24.56 9.23
C MET A 154 7.96 23.45 8.21
N TRP A 155 8.88 23.34 7.26
CA TRP A 155 8.93 22.26 6.28
C TRP A 155 9.12 20.88 6.94
N LEU A 156 10.04 20.77 7.91
CA LEU A 156 10.21 19.54 8.68
C LEU A 156 8.93 19.16 9.43
N LEU A 157 8.29 20.11 10.10
CA LEU A 157 7.02 19.90 10.81
C LEU A 157 5.86 19.49 9.88
N LEU A 158 5.86 19.99 8.64
CA LEU A 158 4.88 19.59 7.63
C LEU A 158 5.04 18.13 7.21
N ILE A 159 6.27 17.64 7.09
CA ILE A 159 6.56 16.32 6.50
C ILE A 159 6.59 15.19 7.53
N THR A 160 6.99 15.45 8.77
CA THR A 160 7.10 14.44 9.84
C THR A 160 5.89 13.50 9.97
N PRO A 161 4.62 13.94 9.99
CA PRO A 161 3.49 13.00 10.08
C PRO A 161 3.37 12.07 8.88
N PHE A 162 3.72 12.56 7.68
CA PHE A 162 3.69 11.75 6.48
C PHE A 162 4.83 10.73 6.46
N LEU A 163 6.01 11.06 7.01
CA LEU A 163 7.13 10.10 7.20
C LEU A 163 6.80 8.98 8.19
N VAL A 164 5.84 9.18 9.08
CA VAL A 164 5.42 8.15 10.04
C VAL A 164 4.39 7.23 9.40
N LYS A 165 3.46 7.79 8.62
CA LYS A 165 2.48 7.01 7.85
C LYS A 165 3.09 6.28 6.65
N ILE A 166 4.09 6.87 5.98
CA ILE A 166 4.94 6.21 5.00
C ILE A 166 6.09 5.58 5.80
N PRO A 167 5.99 4.30 6.19
CA PRO A 167 6.90 3.67 7.13
C PRO A 167 8.35 3.73 6.62
N ILE A 168 9.16 4.63 7.16
CA ILE A 168 10.62 4.64 6.91
C ILE A 168 11.26 3.62 7.84
N TYR A 169 12.36 2.99 7.44
CA TYR A 169 13.08 2.00 8.26
C TYR A 169 13.41 2.42 9.71
N LEU A 170 13.36 3.69 10.09
CA LEU A 170 13.48 4.10 11.50
C LEU A 170 12.12 4.21 12.23
N LEU A 171 11.06 4.56 11.51
CA LEU A 171 9.71 4.81 12.03
C LEU A 171 8.73 3.68 11.72
N HIS A 172 9.18 2.61 11.06
CA HIS A 172 8.34 1.51 10.57
C HIS A 172 7.79 0.57 11.64
N LEU A 173 8.29 0.60 12.88
CA LEU A 173 8.03 -0.46 13.88
C LEU A 173 6.55 -0.71 14.18
N TRP A 174 5.69 0.30 14.02
CA TRP A 174 4.25 0.16 14.20
C TRP A 174 3.61 -0.76 13.14
N LEU A 175 4.16 -0.77 11.92
CA LEU A 175 3.55 -1.43 10.77
C LEU A 175 3.64 -2.96 10.85
N PRO A 176 4.82 -3.61 11.06
CA PRO A 176 4.89 -5.06 11.19
C PRO A 176 4.03 -5.58 12.34
N LYS A 177 3.98 -4.87 13.47
CA LYS A 177 3.13 -5.22 14.62
C LYS A 177 1.65 -5.15 14.26
N ALA A 178 1.22 -4.04 13.64
CA ALA A 178 -0.17 -3.87 13.21
C ALA A 178 -0.63 -4.96 12.23
N HIS A 179 0.20 -5.34 11.25
CA HIS A 179 -0.15 -6.38 10.28
C HIS A 179 -0.28 -7.78 10.88
N VAL A 180 0.62 -8.15 11.80
CA VAL A 180 0.61 -9.48 12.42
C VAL A 180 -0.72 -9.72 13.13
N GLU A 181 -1.18 -8.72 13.87
CA GLU A 181 -2.33 -8.82 14.75
C GLU A 181 -3.65 -8.53 14.05
N ALA A 182 -3.65 -7.68 13.02
CA ALA A 182 -4.85 -7.36 12.25
C ALA A 182 -5.48 -8.62 11.62
N PRO A 183 -6.82 -8.69 11.54
CA PRO A 183 -7.50 -9.67 10.70
C PRO A 183 -7.05 -9.52 9.24
N ILE A 184 -7.19 -10.58 8.43
CA ILE A 184 -6.69 -10.59 7.03
C ILE A 184 -7.20 -9.39 6.23
N LEU A 185 -8.50 -9.09 6.33
CA LEU A 185 -9.10 -7.92 5.70
C LEU A 185 -8.56 -6.59 6.24
N GLY A 186 -8.31 -6.50 7.55
CA GLY A 186 -7.67 -5.33 8.14
C GLY A 186 -6.26 -5.10 7.58
N SER A 187 -5.47 -6.18 7.42
CA SER A 187 -4.14 -6.10 6.80
C SER A 187 -4.19 -5.74 5.32
N MET A 188 -5.19 -6.25 4.58
CA MET A 188 -5.43 -5.88 3.18
C MET A 188 -5.68 -4.38 3.06
N ILE A 189 -6.62 -3.84 3.83
CA ILE A 189 -6.98 -2.41 3.83
C ILE A 189 -5.81 -1.51 4.27
N LEU A 190 -5.09 -1.92 5.34
CA LEU A 190 -3.95 -1.19 5.89
C LEU A 190 -2.84 -1.05 4.85
N ALA A 191 -2.41 -2.16 4.23
CA ALA A 191 -1.34 -2.13 3.24
C ALA A 191 -1.73 -1.41 1.96
N SER A 192 -2.96 -1.64 1.49
CA SER A 192 -3.41 -1.20 0.18
C SER A 192 -3.76 0.29 0.13
N ILE A 193 -4.41 0.87 1.15
CA ILE A 193 -4.87 2.27 1.14
C ILE A 193 -4.21 3.12 2.22
N LEU A 194 -4.13 2.67 3.48
CA LEU A 194 -3.69 3.55 4.56
C LEU A 194 -2.27 4.07 4.29
N LEU A 195 -1.34 3.22 3.83
CA LEU A 195 0.01 3.66 3.47
C LEU A 195 0.01 4.70 2.32
N LYS A 196 -0.97 4.63 1.41
CA LYS A 196 -1.11 5.56 0.27
C LYS A 196 -1.65 6.91 0.72
N THR A 197 -2.44 6.96 1.80
CA THR A 197 -2.87 8.25 2.38
C THR A 197 -1.66 9.09 2.82
N GLY A 198 -0.58 8.44 3.28
CA GLY A 198 0.68 9.10 3.60
C GLY A 198 1.38 9.67 2.37
N GLY A 199 1.59 8.86 1.33
CA GLY A 199 2.21 9.27 0.07
C GLY A 199 1.42 10.37 -0.66
N TYR A 200 0.11 10.22 -0.73
CA TYR A 200 -0.81 11.22 -1.28
C TYR A 200 -0.76 12.54 -0.52
N GLY A 201 -0.74 12.49 0.80
CA GLY A 201 -0.60 13.68 1.63
C GLY A 201 0.74 14.38 1.46
N LEU A 202 1.82 13.62 1.38
CA LEU A 202 3.14 14.17 1.11
C LEU A 202 3.20 14.85 -0.26
N LEU A 203 2.60 14.27 -1.30
CA LEU A 203 2.49 14.90 -2.62
C LEU A 203 1.75 16.24 -2.56
N LYS A 204 0.55 16.28 -1.98
CA LYS A 204 -0.23 17.53 -1.84
C LYS A 204 0.51 18.60 -1.06
N MET A 205 1.20 18.22 0.01
CA MET A 205 1.93 19.14 0.87
C MET A 205 3.26 19.57 0.24
N SER A 206 3.90 18.71 -0.57
CA SER A 206 5.10 19.07 -1.32
C SER A 206 4.81 20.12 -2.39
N CYS A 207 3.61 20.12 -2.99
CA CYS A 207 3.17 21.21 -3.87
C CYS A 207 3.06 22.57 -3.16
N MET A 208 2.95 22.59 -1.82
CA MET A 208 2.91 23.85 -1.07
C MET A 208 4.29 24.47 -0.89
N CYS A 209 5.36 23.67 -0.88
CA CYS A 209 6.68 24.14 -0.43
C CYS A 209 7.83 23.53 -1.23
N HIS A 210 8.76 24.37 -1.68
CA HIS A 210 10.04 23.88 -2.21
C HIS A 210 10.89 23.21 -1.12
N ILE A 211 11.52 22.08 -1.47
CA ILE A 211 12.35 21.28 -0.57
C ILE A 211 13.81 21.70 -0.76
N GLN A 212 14.43 22.27 0.28
CA GLN A 212 15.81 22.75 0.16
C GLN A 212 16.89 21.65 0.38
N PHE A 213 16.53 20.46 0.89
CA PHE A 213 17.47 19.38 1.27
C PHE A 213 17.37 18.08 0.43
N THR A 214 16.81 18.16 -0.77
CA THR A 214 16.45 16.99 -1.61
C THR A 214 17.60 16.03 -1.90
N LYS A 215 18.76 16.55 -2.30
CA LYS A 215 19.87 15.73 -2.83
C LYS A 215 20.54 14.85 -1.78
N SER A 216 20.79 15.38 -0.57
CA SER A 216 21.41 14.62 0.52
C SER A 216 20.44 13.64 1.17
N LEU A 217 19.14 13.94 1.17
CA LEU A 217 18.13 13.03 1.70
C LEU A 217 17.99 11.78 0.82
N MET A 218 18.11 11.92 -0.51
CA MET A 218 18.01 10.79 -1.43
C MET A 218 19.03 9.68 -1.11
N SER A 219 20.32 10.02 -0.95
CA SER A 219 21.36 9.02 -0.66
C SER A 219 21.12 8.31 0.68
N PHE A 220 20.66 9.06 1.69
CA PHE A 220 20.25 8.48 2.97
C PHE A 220 19.06 7.51 2.82
N MET A 221 18.06 7.87 2.02
CA MET A 221 16.92 6.99 1.75
C MET A 221 17.31 5.70 1.03
N LEU A 222 18.29 5.75 0.12
CA LEU A 222 18.82 4.54 -0.54
C LEU A 222 19.45 3.58 0.46
N MET A 223 20.17 4.08 1.45
CA MET A 223 20.72 3.26 2.52
C MET A 223 19.61 2.62 3.37
N LEU A 224 18.54 3.35 3.63
CA LEU A 224 17.38 2.85 4.36
C LEU A 224 16.65 1.75 3.57
N ILE A 225 16.49 1.90 2.25
CA ILE A 225 15.91 0.87 1.37
C ILE A 225 16.73 -0.43 1.48
N LEU A 226 18.06 -0.32 1.39
CA LEU A 226 18.94 -1.48 1.51
C LEU A 226 18.79 -2.17 2.87
N SER A 227 18.78 -1.41 3.97
CA SER A 227 18.59 -1.98 5.31
C SER A 227 17.22 -2.67 5.48
N ALA A 228 16.14 -2.09 4.94
CA ALA A 228 14.80 -2.68 4.97
C ALA A 228 14.74 -3.98 4.18
N SER A 229 15.43 -4.04 3.03
CA SER A 229 15.46 -5.24 2.17
C SER A 229 16.18 -6.41 2.85
N ILE A 230 17.26 -6.14 3.58
CA ILE A 230 18.00 -7.15 4.36
C ILE A 230 17.13 -7.65 5.52
N LEU A 231 16.48 -6.74 6.27
CA LEU A 231 15.58 -7.15 7.36
C LEU A 231 14.42 -8.02 6.89
N CYS A 232 13.91 -7.77 5.68
CA CYS A 232 12.83 -8.56 5.08
C CYS A 232 13.23 -10.04 4.96
N MET A 233 14.46 -10.34 4.53
CA MET A 233 14.95 -11.72 4.35
C MET A 233 15.06 -12.50 5.65
N LEU A 234 15.30 -11.80 6.76
CA LEU A 234 15.45 -12.42 8.07
C LEU A 234 14.11 -12.77 8.72
N GLN A 235 12.98 -12.34 8.14
CA GLN A 235 11.66 -12.58 8.74
C GLN A 235 11.18 -14.00 8.48
N THR A 236 10.71 -14.65 9.55
CA THR A 236 10.16 -16.01 9.52
C THR A 236 8.63 -16.04 9.47
N ASP A 237 7.96 -14.94 9.87
CA ASP A 237 6.50 -14.81 9.84
C ASP A 237 6.04 -14.23 8.50
N LEU A 238 5.12 -14.90 7.80
CA LEU A 238 4.68 -14.47 6.46
C LEU A 238 4.01 -13.08 6.43
N LYS A 239 3.24 -12.73 7.47
CA LYS A 239 2.64 -11.39 7.56
C LYS A 239 3.69 -10.31 7.80
N LYS A 240 4.70 -10.58 8.65
CA LYS A 240 5.83 -9.64 8.86
C LYS A 240 6.63 -9.51 7.59
N TYR A 241 6.88 -10.62 6.91
CA TYR A 241 7.61 -10.68 5.66
C TYR A 241 7.02 -9.73 4.60
N ILE A 242 5.71 -9.83 4.33
CA ILE A 242 5.03 -8.91 3.41
C ILE A 242 5.07 -7.48 3.94
N ALA A 243 4.83 -7.26 5.23
CA ALA A 243 4.93 -5.94 5.84
C ALA A 243 6.32 -5.30 5.62
N TYR A 244 7.42 -6.02 5.81
CA TYR A 244 8.76 -5.51 5.55
C TYR A 244 9.03 -5.26 4.05
N SER A 245 8.49 -6.09 3.16
CA SER A 245 8.52 -5.79 1.71
C SER A 245 7.73 -4.52 1.36
N SER A 246 6.67 -4.19 2.11
CA SER A 246 5.96 -2.92 1.91
C SER A 246 6.76 -1.72 2.42
N VAL A 247 7.57 -1.89 3.48
CA VAL A 247 8.49 -0.85 3.97
C VAL A 247 9.50 -0.49 2.89
N THR A 248 10.10 -1.47 2.20
CA THR A 248 11.07 -1.20 1.12
C THR A 248 10.44 -0.41 -0.02
N HIS A 249 9.30 -0.85 -0.57
CA HIS A 249 8.63 -0.13 -1.65
C HIS A 249 8.14 1.27 -1.21
N MET A 250 7.62 1.43 0.01
CA MET A 250 7.21 2.74 0.51
C MET A 250 8.39 3.70 0.72
N THR A 251 9.56 3.19 1.12
CA THR A 251 10.78 4.00 1.17
C THR A 251 11.26 4.44 -0.22
N ILE A 252 11.04 3.62 -1.26
CA ILE A 252 11.30 4.02 -2.65
C ILE A 252 10.37 5.17 -3.08
N ILE A 253 9.08 5.10 -2.75
CA ILE A 253 8.13 6.20 -3.02
C ILE A 253 8.63 7.49 -2.38
N LEU A 254 9.04 7.44 -1.11
CA LEU A 254 9.55 8.62 -0.43
C LEU A 254 10.82 9.18 -1.10
N ALA A 255 11.75 8.31 -1.48
CA ALA A 255 12.98 8.69 -2.16
C ALA A 255 12.69 9.44 -3.48
N LEU A 256 11.76 8.93 -4.28
CA LEU A 256 11.30 9.64 -5.48
C LEU A 256 10.68 11.00 -5.17
N LEU A 257 9.75 11.05 -4.22
CA LEU A 257 9.05 12.29 -3.86
C LEU A 257 9.99 13.39 -3.39
N LEU A 258 11.06 13.01 -2.67
CA LEU A 258 12.08 13.94 -2.21
C LEU A 258 13.10 14.33 -3.29
N SER A 259 13.14 13.67 -4.46
CA SER A 259 14.15 13.94 -5.49
C SER A 259 13.83 15.12 -6.43
N GLU A 260 12.63 15.71 -6.34
CA GLU A 260 12.15 16.89 -7.10
C GLU A 260 12.25 16.83 -8.64
N PHE A 261 12.67 15.71 -9.24
CA PHE A 261 12.66 15.54 -10.68
C PHE A 261 11.23 15.35 -11.22
N THR A 262 10.96 15.86 -12.43
CA THR A 262 9.65 15.70 -13.09
C THR A 262 9.23 14.23 -13.23
N ASN A 263 10.18 13.36 -13.51
CA ASN A 263 9.97 11.92 -13.64
C ASN A 263 9.74 11.22 -12.30
N SER A 264 10.12 11.85 -11.18
CA SER A 264 10.00 11.21 -9.87
C SER A 264 8.57 11.19 -9.38
N GLN A 265 7.80 12.25 -9.66
CA GLN A 265 6.39 12.32 -9.31
C GLN A 265 5.60 11.22 -10.03
N SER A 266 5.77 11.05 -11.34
CA SER A 266 5.09 10.00 -12.10
C SER A 266 5.49 8.59 -11.63
N GLY A 267 6.78 8.35 -11.40
CA GLY A 267 7.26 7.07 -10.84
C GLY A 267 6.66 6.74 -9.47
N SER A 268 6.50 7.74 -8.59
CA SER A 268 5.95 7.56 -7.25
C SER A 268 4.47 7.17 -7.29
N ILE A 269 3.72 7.75 -8.24
CA ILE A 269 2.30 7.46 -8.47
C ILE A 269 2.13 6.05 -8.99
N PHE A 270 2.92 5.65 -9.98
CA PHE A 270 2.87 4.29 -10.52
C PHE A 270 3.17 3.26 -9.43
N LEU A 271 4.19 3.48 -8.60
CA LEU A 271 4.50 2.55 -7.52
C LEU A 271 3.40 2.50 -6.45
N MET A 272 2.80 3.63 -6.08
CA MET A 272 1.72 3.63 -5.09
C MET A 272 0.53 2.78 -5.54
N ILE A 273 0.17 2.86 -6.83
CA ILE A 273 -0.93 2.09 -7.41
C ILE A 273 -0.57 0.62 -7.49
N SER A 274 0.59 0.30 -8.08
CA SER A 274 1.02 -1.08 -8.29
C SER A 274 1.24 -1.81 -6.97
N HIS A 275 1.93 -1.19 -6.02
CA HIS A 275 2.15 -1.78 -4.72
C HIS A 275 0.82 -1.95 -3.97
N GLY A 276 -0.16 -1.06 -4.13
CA GLY A 276 -1.45 -1.19 -3.45
C GLY A 276 -2.29 -2.39 -3.87
N SER A 277 -2.24 -2.80 -5.13
CA SER A 277 -2.89 -4.04 -5.54
C SER A 277 -2.09 -5.29 -5.22
N ILE A 278 -0.76 -5.25 -5.43
CA ILE A 278 0.12 -6.39 -5.20
C ILE A 278 0.15 -6.72 -3.70
N SER A 279 0.21 -5.71 -2.83
CA SER A 279 0.13 -5.93 -1.38
C SER A 279 -1.24 -6.49 -0.97
N ASN A 280 -2.34 -6.05 -1.60
CA ASN A 280 -3.66 -6.61 -1.34
C ASN A 280 -3.72 -8.11 -1.66
N SER A 281 -3.23 -8.52 -2.85
CA SER A 281 -3.22 -9.92 -3.26
C SER A 281 -2.24 -10.76 -2.44
N LEU A 282 -1.08 -10.22 -2.06
CA LEU A 282 -0.11 -10.88 -1.16
C LEU A 282 -0.72 -11.15 0.23
N PHE A 283 -1.39 -10.17 0.84
CA PHE A 283 -2.04 -10.36 2.15
C PHE A 283 -3.21 -11.34 2.05
N PHE A 284 -3.95 -11.35 0.95
CA PHE A 284 -4.97 -12.34 0.69
C PHE A 284 -4.36 -13.75 0.58
N MET A 285 -3.26 -13.92 -0.15
CA MET A 285 -2.53 -15.21 -0.24
C MET A 285 -2.10 -15.73 1.12
N VAL A 286 -1.47 -14.88 1.94
CA VAL A 286 -1.04 -15.28 3.29
C VAL A 286 -2.25 -15.62 4.17
N GLY A 287 -3.37 -14.93 3.97
CA GLY A 287 -4.65 -15.31 4.56
C GLY A 287 -5.04 -16.74 4.23
N LEU A 288 -5.07 -17.10 2.95
CA LEU A 288 -5.37 -18.47 2.48
C LEU A 288 -4.40 -19.49 3.09
N TYR A 289 -3.09 -19.24 3.03
CA TYR A 289 -2.10 -20.17 3.57
C TYR A 289 -2.24 -20.39 5.08
N SER A 290 -2.51 -19.30 5.82
CA SER A 290 -2.72 -19.36 7.26
C SER A 290 -4.00 -20.11 7.64
N TYR A 291 -5.06 -20.01 6.83
CA TYR A 291 -6.30 -20.74 7.04
C TYR A 291 -6.11 -22.25 6.82
N CYS A 292 -5.32 -22.63 5.82
CA CYS A 292 -5.05 -24.04 5.52
C CYS A 292 -4.16 -24.73 6.55
N THR A 293 -3.09 -24.05 6.95
CA THR A 293 -2.05 -24.65 7.81
C THR A 293 -2.24 -24.35 9.28
N MET A 294 -3.21 -23.50 9.64
CA MET A 294 -3.44 -22.97 10.99
C MET A 294 -2.19 -22.33 11.63
N THR A 295 -1.16 -22.05 10.83
CA THR A 295 0.12 -21.50 11.27
C THR A 295 0.52 -20.36 10.34
N ARG A 296 1.37 -19.44 10.83
CA ARG A 296 1.88 -18.29 10.05
C ARG A 296 3.37 -18.38 9.74
N LEU A 297 4.05 -19.35 10.33
CA LEU A 297 5.49 -19.54 10.23
C LEU A 297 5.80 -20.09 8.84
N LEU A 298 6.72 -19.43 8.15
CA LEU A 298 7.10 -19.79 6.79
C LEU A 298 7.65 -21.24 6.72
N TYR A 299 8.40 -21.67 7.74
CA TYR A 299 8.97 -23.02 7.81
C TYR A 299 7.95 -24.14 8.13
N SER A 300 6.75 -23.81 8.64
CA SER A 300 5.71 -24.82 8.88
C SER A 300 4.77 -24.98 7.69
N GLN A 301 4.87 -24.10 6.69
CA GLN A 301 4.02 -24.03 5.51
C GLN A 301 4.59 -24.75 4.28
N LEU A 302 5.35 -25.81 4.53
CA LEU A 302 5.99 -26.61 3.50
C LEU A 302 4.92 -27.37 2.69
N ASN A 303 5.12 -27.50 1.38
CA ASN A 303 4.27 -28.21 0.41
C ASN A 303 2.94 -27.54 0.02
N ILE A 304 2.57 -26.38 0.56
CA ILE A 304 1.29 -25.72 0.19
C ILE A 304 1.21 -25.53 -1.32
N MET A 305 2.32 -25.15 -1.92
CA MET A 305 2.36 -24.86 -3.34
C MET A 305 2.25 -26.09 -4.24
N ILE A 306 2.68 -27.25 -3.74
CA ILE A 306 2.55 -28.52 -4.46
C ILE A 306 1.09 -29.00 -4.43
N SER A 307 0.32 -28.60 -3.42
CA SER A 307 -1.08 -29.02 -3.25
C SER A 307 -2.00 -28.54 -4.38
N SER A 308 -1.70 -27.41 -5.03
CA SER A 308 -2.44 -26.96 -6.21
C SER A 308 -1.58 -26.14 -7.16
N THR A 309 -1.59 -26.53 -8.44
CA THR A 309 -0.85 -25.87 -9.52
C THR A 309 -1.30 -24.43 -9.74
N ILE A 310 -2.58 -24.16 -9.53
CA ILE A 310 -3.15 -22.83 -9.73
C ILE A 310 -2.70 -21.86 -8.63
N LEU A 311 -2.63 -22.31 -7.37
CA LEU A 311 -2.02 -21.50 -6.31
C LEU A 311 -0.59 -21.16 -6.66
N TRP A 312 0.21 -22.15 -7.03
CA TRP A 312 1.62 -21.95 -7.37
C TRP A 312 1.80 -20.92 -8.49
N TYR A 313 1.00 -21.01 -9.56
CA TYR A 313 1.06 -20.04 -10.65
C TYR A 313 0.61 -18.63 -10.19
N SER A 314 -0.49 -18.54 -9.45
CA SER A 314 -0.98 -17.25 -8.92
C SER A 314 0.02 -16.61 -7.96
N SER A 315 0.68 -17.40 -7.11
CA SER A 315 1.66 -16.89 -6.15
C SER A 315 2.95 -16.48 -6.83
N MET A 316 3.42 -17.28 -7.79
CA MET A 316 4.57 -16.90 -8.61
C MET A 316 4.30 -15.57 -9.33
N THR A 317 3.16 -15.42 -9.98
CA THR A 317 2.86 -14.20 -10.74
C THR A 317 2.79 -12.98 -9.84
N ILE A 318 2.11 -13.06 -8.68
CA ILE A 318 2.05 -11.94 -7.73
C ILE A 318 3.44 -11.58 -7.19
N LEU A 319 4.25 -12.58 -6.85
CA LEU A 319 5.62 -12.36 -6.35
C LEU A 319 6.52 -11.75 -7.43
N PHE A 320 6.45 -12.19 -8.68
CA PHE A 320 7.18 -11.60 -9.80
C PHE A 320 6.74 -10.16 -10.12
N LEU A 321 5.46 -9.85 -9.94
CA LEU A 321 4.99 -8.48 -10.08
C LEU A 321 5.52 -7.58 -8.95
N ASN A 322 5.68 -8.14 -7.75
CA ASN A 322 6.27 -7.40 -6.62
C ASN A 322 7.74 -7.07 -6.85
N THR A 323 8.51 -7.96 -7.48
CA THR A 323 9.95 -7.77 -7.70
C THR A 323 10.35 -6.75 -8.76
N GLY A 324 9.39 -6.17 -9.50
CA GLY A 324 9.77 -5.26 -10.58
C GLY A 324 10.20 -5.96 -11.88
N MET A 325 9.90 -7.26 -12.07
CA MET A 325 10.17 -7.92 -13.35
C MET A 325 9.28 -7.37 -14.48
N PRO A 326 9.77 -7.26 -15.73
CA PRO A 326 8.91 -6.92 -16.87
C PRO A 326 7.85 -8.00 -17.06
N PRO A 327 6.54 -7.69 -17.24
CA PRO A 327 5.90 -6.41 -17.58
C PRO A 327 5.26 -5.63 -16.40
N SER A 328 5.84 -5.64 -15.19
CA SER A 328 5.26 -4.96 -14.02
C SER A 328 5.40 -3.43 -14.02
N LEU A 329 4.45 -2.75 -13.38
CA LEU A 329 4.53 -1.31 -13.08
C LEU A 329 5.69 -0.95 -12.13
N ASN A 330 6.04 -1.87 -11.22
CA ASN A 330 7.13 -1.66 -10.27
C ASN A 330 8.45 -1.37 -11.00
N MET A 331 8.68 -2.03 -12.14
CA MET A 331 9.84 -1.81 -13.00
C MET A 331 9.98 -0.34 -13.44
N VAL A 332 8.87 0.30 -13.84
CA VAL A 332 8.88 1.68 -14.35
C VAL A 332 9.39 2.63 -13.27
N ASN A 333 8.92 2.45 -12.04
CA ASN A 333 9.41 3.21 -10.89
C ASN A 333 10.91 2.96 -10.65
N GLU A 334 11.34 1.69 -10.61
CA GLU A 334 12.74 1.34 -10.35
C GLU A 334 13.69 1.94 -11.40
N MET A 335 13.25 2.01 -12.66
CA MET A 335 13.98 2.71 -13.73
C MET A 335 14.03 4.23 -13.49
N MET A 336 12.93 4.87 -13.08
CA MET A 336 12.94 6.30 -12.74
C MET A 336 13.84 6.61 -11.54
N MET A 337 13.84 5.73 -10.53
CA MET A 337 14.75 5.80 -9.39
C MET A 337 16.22 5.72 -9.82
N TYR A 338 16.54 4.79 -10.71
CA TYR A 338 17.88 4.65 -11.24
C TYR A 338 18.34 5.94 -11.92
N ILE A 339 17.52 6.49 -12.83
CA ILE A 339 17.82 7.75 -13.53
C ILE A 339 18.05 8.88 -12.52
N ASN A 340 17.12 9.10 -11.58
CA ASN A 340 17.20 10.19 -10.61
C ASN A 340 18.38 10.06 -9.65
N SER A 341 18.73 8.83 -9.26
CA SER A 341 19.86 8.59 -8.36
C SER A 341 21.21 8.86 -9.05
N SER A 342 21.30 8.55 -10.35
CA SER A 342 22.50 8.71 -11.16
C SER A 342 22.84 10.17 -11.43
N THR A 343 21.82 11.03 -11.57
CA THR A 343 22.00 12.49 -11.73
C THR A 343 22.43 13.16 -10.44
N ILE A 344 22.11 12.56 -9.28
CA ILE A 344 22.54 13.05 -7.98
C ILE A 344 24.02 12.69 -7.77
N TRP A 345 24.35 11.41 -7.52
CA TRP A 345 25.70 10.98 -7.13
C TRP A 345 26.00 9.56 -7.66
N CYS A 346 27.16 9.34 -8.29
CA CYS A 346 27.50 8.05 -8.93
C CYS A 346 27.50 6.85 -7.95
N TRP A 347 27.89 7.05 -6.69
CA TRP A 347 27.93 5.99 -5.68
C TRP A 347 26.53 5.44 -5.32
N ASN A 348 25.47 6.22 -5.54
CA ASN A 348 24.09 5.77 -5.31
C ASN A 348 23.72 4.56 -6.19
N ILE A 349 24.36 4.42 -7.36
CA ILE A 349 24.13 3.31 -8.28
C ILE A 349 24.54 1.97 -7.64
N ILE A 350 25.65 1.95 -6.88
CA ILE A 350 26.14 0.75 -6.22
C ILE A 350 25.14 0.31 -5.14
N ILE A 351 24.66 1.25 -4.32
CA ILE A 351 23.68 0.99 -3.27
C ILE A 351 22.37 0.47 -3.88
N LEU A 352 21.90 1.10 -4.97
CA LEU A 352 20.70 0.67 -5.67
C LEU A 352 20.83 -0.73 -6.25
N PHE A 353 21.97 -1.05 -6.86
CA PHE A 353 22.22 -2.39 -7.40
C PHE A 353 22.05 -3.47 -6.32
N PHE A 354 22.69 -3.29 -5.15
CA PHE A 354 22.50 -4.23 -4.03
C PHE A 354 21.06 -4.27 -3.55
N SER A 355 20.39 -3.11 -3.44
CA SER A 355 18.99 -3.07 -3.03
C SER A 355 18.08 -3.87 -3.97
N PHE A 356 18.27 -3.75 -5.29
CA PHE A 356 17.47 -4.51 -6.27
C PHE A 356 17.78 -6.00 -6.26
N VAL A 357 19.05 -6.39 -6.06
CA VAL A 357 19.41 -7.81 -5.87
C VAL A 357 18.66 -8.39 -4.66
N PHE A 358 18.64 -7.67 -3.54
CA PHE A 358 17.90 -8.11 -2.36
C PHE A 358 16.38 -8.14 -2.60
N MET A 359 15.84 -7.14 -3.32
CA MET A 359 14.42 -7.10 -3.68
C MET A 359 14.00 -8.28 -4.58
N MET A 360 14.87 -8.72 -5.47
CA MET A 360 14.63 -9.90 -6.33
C MET A 360 14.79 -11.22 -5.58
N TYR A 361 15.72 -11.29 -4.62
CA TYR A 361 16.02 -12.53 -3.90
C TYR A 361 14.95 -12.88 -2.86
N PHE A 362 14.40 -11.90 -2.13
CA PHE A 362 13.47 -12.21 -1.05
C PHE A 362 12.28 -13.07 -1.54
N PRO A 363 11.49 -12.69 -2.55
CA PRO A 363 10.30 -13.46 -2.91
C PRO A 363 10.64 -14.83 -3.51
N LEU A 364 11.80 -14.96 -4.16
CA LEU A 364 12.34 -16.25 -4.59
C LEU A 364 12.64 -17.16 -3.39
N TRP A 365 13.24 -16.60 -2.34
CA TRP A 365 13.51 -17.32 -1.10
C TRP A 365 12.21 -17.77 -0.41
N MET A 366 11.20 -16.90 -0.35
CA MET A 366 9.88 -17.25 0.18
C MET A 366 9.29 -18.44 -0.60
N MET A 367 9.34 -18.38 -1.93
CA MET A 367 8.76 -19.42 -2.77
C MET A 367 9.50 -20.75 -2.71
N ASN A 368 10.83 -20.72 -2.64
CA ASN A 368 11.62 -21.95 -2.49
C ASN A 368 11.28 -22.69 -1.20
N ASN A 369 11.14 -21.94 -0.09
CA ASN A 369 10.76 -22.55 1.18
C ASN A 369 9.33 -23.14 1.14
N LEU A 370 8.37 -22.43 0.54
CA LEU A 370 6.99 -22.93 0.39
C LEU A 370 6.89 -24.17 -0.52
N ASN A 371 7.80 -24.32 -1.49
CA ASN A 371 7.90 -25.48 -2.38
C ASN A 371 8.68 -26.66 -1.76
N SER A 372 9.45 -26.44 -0.69
CA SER A 372 10.36 -27.47 -0.19
C SER A 372 9.61 -28.66 0.41
N MET A 373 9.92 -29.86 -0.10
CA MET A 373 9.30 -31.11 0.32
C MET A 373 9.80 -31.53 1.72
N LYS A 374 8.98 -31.32 2.75
CA LYS A 374 9.07 -32.13 3.97
C LYS A 374 7.77 -32.89 4.16
N THR A 375 7.89 -34.18 4.42
CA THR A 375 6.80 -35.13 4.61
C THR A 375 5.94 -34.71 5.79
N ASN A 376 4.85 -34.01 5.52
CA ASN A 376 3.66 -34.03 6.36
C ASN A 376 2.44 -33.69 5.50
N THR A 377 1.37 -34.43 5.78
CA THR A 377 0.10 -34.51 5.08
C THR A 377 -0.55 -33.13 4.93
N ILE A 378 -0.75 -32.70 3.69
CA ILE A 378 -1.66 -31.58 3.41
C ILE A 378 -3.01 -32.14 2.98
N ASN A 379 -4.06 -31.66 3.65
CA ASN A 379 -5.44 -31.79 3.21
C ASN A 379 -5.59 -31.14 1.83
N ASN A 380 -6.16 -31.87 0.86
CA ASN A 380 -6.39 -31.37 -0.50
C ASN A 380 -6.98 -29.96 -0.49
N PHE A 381 -6.21 -28.98 -0.94
CA PHE A 381 -6.66 -27.61 -1.06
C PHE A 381 -7.59 -27.48 -2.26
N ARG A 382 -8.83 -27.05 -2.02
CA ARG A 382 -9.77 -26.69 -3.08
C ARG A 382 -9.87 -25.18 -3.15
N LEU A 383 -9.22 -24.62 -4.16
CA LEU A 383 -9.45 -23.23 -4.57
C LEU A 383 -10.84 -23.08 -5.14
N GLU A 384 -11.56 -22.06 -4.68
CA GLU A 384 -12.75 -21.61 -5.38
C GLU A 384 -12.37 -20.61 -6.48
N ILE A 385 -13.18 -20.53 -7.53
CA ILE A 385 -13.01 -19.57 -8.64
C ILE A 385 -12.96 -18.13 -8.11
N ILE A 386 -13.67 -17.85 -7.01
CA ILE A 386 -13.68 -16.54 -6.34
C ILE A 386 -12.31 -16.18 -5.77
N ASP A 387 -11.57 -17.15 -5.22
CA ASP A 387 -10.21 -16.92 -4.70
C ASP A 387 -9.25 -16.56 -5.83
N LEU A 388 -9.39 -17.27 -6.95
CA LEU A 388 -8.60 -17.03 -8.15
C LEU A 388 -8.90 -15.68 -8.79
N MET A 389 -10.17 -15.27 -8.79
CA MET A 389 -10.55 -13.93 -9.22
C MET A 389 -9.90 -12.86 -8.34
N ILE A 390 -9.90 -13.00 -7.01
CA ILE A 390 -9.25 -12.04 -6.11
C ILE A 390 -7.73 -12.00 -6.33
N LEU A 391 -7.11 -13.16 -6.53
CA LEU A 391 -5.66 -13.32 -6.73
C LEU A 391 -5.19 -12.73 -8.07
N LEU A 392 -5.96 -12.92 -9.14
CA LEU A 392 -5.52 -12.63 -10.51
C LEU A 392 -6.10 -11.31 -11.06
N LEU A 393 -7.34 -10.92 -10.72
CA LEU A 393 -7.94 -9.70 -11.27
C LEU A 393 -7.19 -8.43 -10.84
N MET A 394 -6.67 -8.41 -9.61
CA MET A 394 -5.99 -7.25 -9.04
C MET A 394 -4.72 -6.85 -9.81
N PRO A 395 -3.74 -7.75 -9.99
CA PRO A 395 -2.56 -7.43 -10.79
C PRO A 395 -2.88 -7.18 -12.27
N ILE A 396 -3.85 -7.90 -12.85
CA ILE A 396 -4.21 -7.78 -14.27
C ILE A 396 -4.93 -6.44 -14.56
N SER A 397 -5.78 -5.97 -13.64
CA SER A 397 -6.46 -4.67 -13.74
C SER A 397 -5.50 -3.48 -13.78
N ILE A 398 -4.25 -3.69 -13.37
CA ILE A 398 -3.24 -2.64 -13.28
C ILE A 398 -2.34 -2.62 -14.50
N LEU A 399 -2.06 -3.77 -15.08
CA LEU A 399 -1.52 -3.87 -16.44
C LEU A 399 -2.44 -3.18 -17.45
N SER A 400 -3.77 -3.29 -17.31
CA SER A 400 -4.70 -2.57 -18.20
C SER A 400 -4.73 -1.06 -17.95
N THR A 401 -4.60 -0.60 -16.69
CA THR A 401 -4.42 0.85 -16.43
C THR A 401 -3.13 1.40 -17.01
N TRP A 402 -2.06 0.61 -17.02
CA TRP A 402 -0.79 1.04 -17.61
C TRP A 402 -0.90 1.27 -19.11
N LEU A 403 -1.49 0.31 -19.83
CA LEU A 403 -1.72 0.40 -21.29
C LEU A 403 -2.60 1.59 -21.69
N ASN A 404 -3.58 1.97 -20.86
CA ASN A 404 -4.40 3.15 -21.11
C ASN A 404 -3.73 4.46 -20.67
N SER A 405 -2.90 4.45 -19.62
CA SER A 405 -2.20 5.66 -19.15
C SER A 405 -0.99 6.04 -20.00
N SER A 406 -0.37 5.08 -20.70
CA SER A 406 0.65 5.39 -21.72
C SER A 406 0.08 6.09 -22.96
N MET A 407 -1.25 6.12 -23.12
CA MET A 407 -1.94 6.97 -24.10
C MET A 407 -2.26 8.38 -23.54
N MET A 408 -1.95 8.66 -22.27
CA MET A 408 -2.22 9.95 -21.59
C MET A 408 -0.98 10.76 -21.19
N MET A 409 0.23 10.22 -21.42
CA MET A 409 1.47 11.00 -21.56
C MET A 409 1.69 11.27 -23.04
#